data_AF-A0A455VSU9-F1
#
_entry.id   AF-A0A455VSU9-F1
#
_cell.length_a   1.000
_cell.length_b   1.000
_cell.length_c   1.000
_cell.angle_alpha   90.00
_cell.angle_beta   90.00
_cell.angle_gamma   90.00
#
_symmetry.space_group_name_H-M   'P 1'
#
loop_
_entity.id
_entity.type
_entity.pdbx_description
1 polymer ?
#
loop_
_entity_poly.entity_id
_entity_poly.type
_entity_poly.pdbx_seq_one_letter_code
_entity_poly.pdbx_strand_id
1 'polypeptide(L)'
;MSDKDIEQEIQAKGLTAPRVTTDDLKANIAHTEIVKHVSVTGQVLRWAVLTTQNGFAVTGKPSCSVSSANDNSEIGEKIAIENAESELWPLMGYLLKQRLHDDRSDVWENEDDCRKALEGK
;
A
#
# COMPACT_ATOMS: atom_id res chain seq x y z
N MET A 1 18.44 -6.88 -4.70
CA MET A 1 18.01 -7.31 -3.36
C MET A 1 16.50 -7.42 -3.45
N SER A 2 15.94 -8.61 -3.22
CA SER A 2 14.50 -8.84 -3.34
C SER A 2 13.79 -8.47 -2.03
N ASP A 3 12.49 -8.20 -2.09
CA ASP A 3 11.68 -7.92 -0.88
C ASP A 3 11.78 -9.03 0.16
N LYS A 4 11.97 -10.28 -0.28
CA LYS A 4 12.19 -11.44 0.59
C LYS A 4 13.52 -11.37 1.34
N ASP A 5 14.57 -10.86 0.70
CA ASP A 5 15.88 -10.69 1.34
C ASP A 5 15.81 -9.62 2.44
N ILE A 6 15.05 -8.55 2.20
CA ILE A 6 14.84 -7.47 3.17
C ILE A 6 14.03 -7.98 4.38
N GLU A 7 12.93 -8.70 4.15
CA GLU A 7 12.13 -9.23 5.27
C GLU A 7 12.93 -10.24 6.11
N GLN A 8 13.75 -11.10 5.48
CA GLN A 8 14.65 -12.00 6.20
C GLN A 8 15.64 -11.24 7.09
N GLU A 9 16.20 -10.12 6.61
CA GLU A 9 17.12 -9.29 7.40
C GLU A 9 16.40 -8.62 8.59
N ILE A 10 15.17 -8.14 8.39
CA ILE A 10 14.34 -7.54 9.45
C ILE A 10 14.05 -8.58 10.55
N GLN A 11 13.69 -9.81 10.16
CA GLN A 11 13.46 -10.91 11.09
C GLN A 11 14.76 -11.31 11.81
N ALA A 12 15.88 -11.39 11.09
CA ALA A 12 17.20 -11.68 11.69
C ALA A 12 17.63 -10.62 12.71
N LYS A 13 17.18 -9.37 12.54
CA LYS A 13 17.40 -8.27 13.49
C LYS A 13 16.41 -8.25 14.67
N GLY A 14 15.47 -9.20 14.74
CA GLY A 14 14.50 -9.31 15.83
C GLY A 14 13.44 -8.21 15.84
N LEU A 15 13.21 -7.55 14.71
CA LEU A 15 12.25 -6.44 14.62
C LEU A 15 10.82 -6.99 14.43
N THR A 16 10.06 -7.16 15.51
CA THR A 16 8.73 -7.82 15.50
C THR A 16 7.53 -6.88 15.54
N ALA A 17 7.75 -5.56 15.49
CA ALA A 17 6.65 -4.58 15.49
C ALA A 17 5.74 -4.76 14.25
N PRO A 18 4.41 -4.55 14.38
CA PRO A 18 3.46 -4.64 13.27
C PRO A 18 3.86 -3.74 12.11
N ARG A 19 3.81 -4.26 10.88
CA ARG A 19 4.13 -3.55 9.64
C ARG A 19 3.30 -4.08 8.48
N VAL A 20 3.24 -3.30 7.42
CA VAL A 20 2.69 -3.72 6.13
C VAL A 20 3.80 -4.40 5.34
N THR A 21 3.53 -5.59 4.82
CA THR A 21 4.42 -6.31 3.91
C THR A 21 3.94 -6.20 2.46
N THR A 22 4.80 -6.58 1.51
CA THR A 22 4.42 -6.63 0.09
C THR A 22 3.38 -7.70 -0.19
N ASP A 23 3.38 -8.79 0.57
CA ASP A 23 2.35 -9.83 0.49
C ASP A 23 1.01 -9.31 1.02
N ASP A 24 1.00 -8.52 2.10
CA ASP A 24 -0.22 -7.86 2.60
C ASP A 24 -0.81 -6.91 1.55
N LEU A 25 0.05 -6.14 0.88
CA LEU A 25 -0.39 -5.22 -0.18
C LEU A 25 -1.07 -5.98 -1.32
N LYS A 26 -0.43 -7.05 -1.80
CA LYS A 26 -0.98 -7.88 -2.88
C LYS A 26 -2.28 -8.55 -2.47
N ALA A 27 -2.35 -9.09 -1.26
CA ALA A 27 -3.56 -9.71 -0.72
C ALA A 27 -4.72 -8.71 -0.57
N ASN A 28 -4.41 -7.44 -0.31
CA ASN A 28 -5.40 -6.39 -0.16
C ASN A 28 -5.97 -5.89 -1.50
N ILE A 29 -5.32 -6.16 -2.64
CA ILE A 29 -5.84 -5.79 -3.96
C ILE A 29 -6.88 -6.83 -4.40
N ALA A 30 -8.13 -6.39 -4.59
CA ALA A 30 -9.23 -7.21 -5.06
C ALA A 30 -9.38 -7.17 -6.59
N HIS A 31 -9.16 -6.00 -7.21
CA HIS A 31 -9.23 -5.84 -8.66
C HIS A 31 -8.22 -4.83 -9.18
N THR A 32 -7.75 -5.05 -10.40
CA THR A 32 -6.84 -4.18 -11.14
C THR A 32 -7.45 -3.88 -12.50
N GLU A 33 -7.64 -2.60 -12.79
CA GLU A 33 -8.13 -2.12 -14.08
C GLU A 33 -7.08 -1.21 -14.73
N ILE A 34 -6.86 -1.36 -16.04
CA ILE A 34 -5.92 -0.54 -16.79
C ILE A 34 -6.68 0.44 -17.66
N VAL A 35 -6.46 1.72 -17.43
CA VAL A 35 -6.98 2.81 -18.28
C VAL A 35 -5.86 3.25 -19.21
N LYS A 36 -6.06 3.09 -20.53
CA LYS A 36 -5.12 3.56 -21.55
C LYS A 36 -5.62 4.83 -22.21
N HIS A 37 -4.74 5.82 -22.37
CA HIS A 37 -4.97 7.00 -23.19
C HIS A 37 -3.86 7.15 -24.22
N VAL A 38 -4.22 7.56 -25.44
CA VAL A 38 -3.26 7.97 -26.46
C VAL A 38 -3.50 9.44 -26.75
N SER A 39 -2.49 10.26 -26.52
CA SER A 39 -2.58 11.70 -26.72
C SER A 39 -2.67 12.04 -28.22
N VAL A 40 -3.05 13.28 -28.51
CA VAL A 40 -3.01 13.84 -29.88
C VAL A 40 -1.61 13.82 -30.51
N THR A 41 -0.56 13.77 -29.68
CA THR A 41 0.85 13.68 -30.15
C THR A 41 1.33 12.24 -30.30
N GLY A 42 0.48 11.24 -30.08
CA GLY A 42 0.83 9.82 -30.17
C GLY A 42 1.54 9.26 -28.93
N GLN A 43 1.58 10.01 -27.83
CA GLN A 43 2.10 9.54 -26.54
C GLN A 43 1.10 8.54 -25.93
N VAL A 44 1.61 7.43 -25.42
CA VAL A 44 0.78 6.39 -24.78
C VAL A 44 0.92 6.48 -23.27
N LEU A 45 -0.21 6.62 -22.59
CA LEU A 45 -0.32 6.69 -21.14
C LEU A 45 -1.15 5.49 -20.63
N ARG A 46 -0.74 4.86 -19.54
CA ARG A 46 -1.57 3.87 -18.83
C ARG A 46 -1.60 4.16 -17.34
N TRP A 47 -2.79 4.12 -16.76
CA TRP A 47 -2.99 4.13 -15.32
C TRP A 47 -3.49 2.76 -14.87
N ALA A 48 -3.03 2.32 -13.70
CA ALA A 48 -3.69 1.25 -12.98
C ALA A 48 -4.64 1.87 -11.95
N VAL A 49 -5.85 1.32 -11.89
CA VAL A 49 -6.79 1.52 -10.81
C VAL A 49 -6.81 0.24 -10.00
N LEU A 50 -6.34 0.32 -8.75
CA LEU A 50 -6.31 -0.79 -7.81
C LEU A 50 -7.47 -0.64 -6.84
N THR A 51 -8.41 -1.58 -6.89
CA THR A 51 -9.52 -1.66 -5.94
C THR A 51 -9.15 -2.61 -4.83
N THR A 52 -9.20 -2.17 -3.58
CA THR A 52 -8.87 -2.96 -2.40
C THR A 52 -10.06 -3.79 -1.89
N GLN A 53 -9.80 -4.75 -1.00
CA GLN A 53 -10.84 -5.66 -0.45
C GLN A 53 -12.00 -4.94 0.25
N ASN A 54 -11.75 -3.75 0.82
CA ASN A 54 -12.79 -2.92 1.44
C ASN A 54 -13.54 -2.00 0.44
N GLY A 55 -13.26 -2.11 -0.86
CA GLY A 55 -13.89 -1.32 -1.92
C GLY A 55 -13.28 0.06 -2.17
N PHE A 56 -12.21 0.45 -1.47
CA PHE A 56 -11.48 1.68 -1.78
C PHE A 56 -10.68 1.51 -3.09
N ALA A 57 -10.68 2.53 -3.95
CA ALA A 57 -9.93 2.52 -5.20
C ALA A 57 -8.83 3.58 -5.19
N VAL A 58 -7.63 3.20 -5.59
CA VAL A 58 -6.47 4.08 -5.72
C VAL A 58 -5.89 4.01 -7.12
N THR A 59 -5.30 5.11 -7.58
CA THR A 59 -4.53 5.16 -8.82
C THR A 59 -3.19 5.82 -8.56
N GLY A 60 -2.21 5.50 -9.40
CA GLY A 60 -0.86 6.05 -9.37
C GLY A 60 -0.57 6.98 -10.53
N LYS A 61 0.70 7.39 -10.62
CA LYS A 61 1.21 8.07 -11.81
C LYS A 61 1.10 7.14 -13.04
N PRO A 62 0.81 7.68 -14.23
CA PRO A 62 0.76 6.85 -15.42
C PRO A 62 2.14 6.30 -15.78
N SER A 63 2.17 5.15 -16.43
CA SER A 63 3.30 4.83 -17.31
C SER A 63 3.22 5.69 -18.57
N CYS A 64 4.38 6.10 -19.09
CA CYS A 64 4.47 7.02 -20.21
C CYS A 64 5.41 6.47 -21.29
N SER A 65 4.90 6.19 -22.48
CA SER A 65 5.71 5.98 -23.69
C SER A 65 5.58 7.18 -24.62
N VAL A 66 6.71 7.74 -25.04
CA VAL A 66 6.79 8.95 -25.88
C VAL A 66 6.14 8.75 -27.27
N SER A 67 6.06 7.51 -27.76
CA SER A 67 5.37 7.19 -29.01
C SER A 67 4.85 5.76 -29.04
N SER A 68 3.83 5.50 -29.87
CA SER A 68 3.32 4.16 -30.13
C SER A 68 4.35 3.20 -30.73
N ALA A 69 5.37 3.71 -31.42
CA ALA A 69 6.44 2.89 -32.02
C ALA A 69 7.32 2.21 -30.96
N ASN A 70 7.47 2.84 -29.79
CA ASN A 70 8.23 2.32 -28.66
C ASN A 70 7.31 1.79 -27.54
N ASP A 71 6.01 1.69 -27.78
CA ASP A 71 5.05 1.23 -26.79
C ASP A 71 5.11 -0.29 -26.63
N ASN A 72 5.36 -0.76 -25.42
CA ASN A 72 5.19 -2.14 -25.03
C ASN A 72 4.09 -2.21 -23.95
N SER A 73 2.97 -2.84 -24.30
CA SER A 73 1.80 -2.92 -23.42
C SER A 73 2.10 -3.61 -22.09
N GLU A 74 2.81 -4.74 -22.13
CA GLU A 74 3.14 -5.51 -20.93
C GLU A 74 4.02 -4.71 -19.97
N ILE A 75 5.03 -4.01 -20.49
CA ILE A 75 5.91 -3.17 -19.67
C ILE A 75 5.15 -1.96 -19.12
N GLY A 76 4.35 -1.30 -19.95
CA GLY A 76 3.57 -0.14 -19.54
C GLY A 76 2.53 -0.46 -18.47
N GLU A 77 1.91 -1.64 -18.53
CA GLU A 77 0.97 -2.11 -17.52
C GLU A 77 1.67 -2.42 -16.19
N LYS A 78 2.81 -3.11 -16.23
CA LYS A 78 3.62 -3.37 -15.03
C LYS A 78 4.01 -2.07 -14.31
N ILE A 79 4.54 -1.10 -15.05
CA ILE A 79 4.92 0.21 -14.48
C ILE A 79 3.70 0.94 -13.89
N ALA A 80 2.56 0.90 -14.59
CA ALA A 80 1.35 1.54 -14.10
C ALA A 80 0.85 0.91 -12.79
N ILE A 81 0.94 -0.42 -12.67
CA ILE A 81 0.60 -1.15 -11.45
C ILE A 81 1.58 -0.78 -10.34
N GLU A 82 2.89 -0.86 -10.55
CA GLU A 82 3.90 -0.50 -9.56
C GLU A 82 3.73 0.94 -9.04
N ASN A 83 3.40 1.88 -9.94
CA ASN A 83 3.09 3.25 -9.56
C ASN A 83 1.85 3.35 -8.66
N ALA A 84 0.80 2.57 -8.94
CA ALA A 84 -0.40 2.56 -8.10
C ALA A 84 -0.18 1.83 -6.76
N GLU A 85 0.61 0.75 -6.75
CA GLU A 85 1.02 0.07 -5.51
C GLU A 85 1.82 1.00 -4.60
N SER A 86 2.68 1.85 -5.19
CA SER A 86 3.45 2.87 -4.46
C SER A 86 2.56 3.90 -3.75
N GLU A 87 1.43 4.27 -4.35
CA GLU A 87 0.43 5.16 -3.71
C GLU A 87 -0.43 4.41 -2.67
N LEU A 88 -0.69 3.12 -2.87
CA LEU A 88 -1.44 2.29 -1.92
C LEU A 88 -0.65 2.04 -0.63
N TRP A 89 0.67 1.87 -0.72
CA TRP A 89 1.56 1.57 0.40
C TRP A 89 1.40 2.51 1.61
N PRO A 90 1.52 3.84 1.47
CA PRO A 90 1.34 4.76 2.61
C PRO A 90 -0.10 4.73 3.17
N LEU A 91 -1.11 4.47 2.34
CA LEU A 91 -2.50 4.35 2.81
C LEU A 91 -2.70 3.11 3.69
N MET A 92 -2.08 1.99 3.32
CA MET A 92 -2.08 0.79 4.17
C MET A 92 -1.31 1.01 5.46
N GLY A 93 -0.18 1.74 5.41
CA GLY A 93 0.56 2.13 6.61
C GLY A 93 -0.27 3.00 7.55
N TYR A 94 -1.00 3.98 7.01
CA TYR A 94 -1.94 4.79 7.77
C TYR A 94 -3.05 3.95 8.39
N LEU A 95 -3.68 3.06 7.62
CA LEU A 95 -4.74 2.17 8.12
C LEU A 95 -4.26 1.27 9.26
N LEU A 96 -3.06 0.70 9.14
CA LEU A 96 -2.44 -0.09 10.21
C LEU A 96 -2.23 0.78 11.47
N LYS A 97 -1.69 1.99 11.30
CA LYS A 97 -1.47 2.90 12.43
C LYS A 97 -2.77 3.32 13.11
N GLN A 98 -3.82 3.55 12.33
CA GLN A 98 -5.16 3.89 12.81
C GLN A 98 -5.73 2.73 13.64
N ARG A 99 -5.68 1.49 13.15
CA ARG A 99 -6.11 0.31 13.92
C ARG A 99 -5.37 0.20 15.25
N LEU A 100 -4.04 0.34 15.24
CA LEU A 100 -3.24 0.33 16.46
C LEU A 100 -3.54 1.49 17.43
N HIS A 101 -4.08 2.61 16.94
CA HIS A 101 -4.54 3.70 17.79
C HIS A 101 -5.89 3.36 18.43
N ASP A 102 -6.82 2.86 17.63
CA ASP A 102 -8.18 2.55 18.06
C ASP A 102 -8.18 1.37 19.05
N ASP A 103 -7.36 0.34 18.81
CA ASP A 103 -7.13 -0.80 19.73
C ASP A 103 -6.41 -0.43 21.04
N ARG A 104 -5.94 0.82 21.16
CA ARG A 104 -5.38 1.36 22.42
C ARG A 104 -6.37 2.29 23.12
N SER A 105 -7.40 2.79 22.43
CA SER A 105 -8.32 3.79 22.98
C SER A 105 -9.24 3.20 24.05
N ASP A 106 -9.55 1.91 23.93
CA ASP A 106 -10.25 1.06 24.91
C ASP A 106 -9.47 0.82 26.22
N VAL A 107 -8.16 1.11 26.26
CA VAL A 107 -7.33 1.03 27.48
C VAL A 107 -7.37 2.34 28.30
N TRP A 108 -7.71 3.48 27.68
CA TRP A 108 -7.63 4.79 28.34
C TRP A 108 -9.00 5.41 28.68
N GLU A 109 -10.11 4.86 28.20
CA GLU A 109 -11.46 5.38 28.50
C GLU A 109 -12.09 4.85 29.80
N ASN A 110 -11.43 3.96 30.54
CA ASN A 110 -11.86 3.60 31.90
C ASN A 110 -11.04 4.43 32.91
N GLU A 111 -11.64 5.50 33.46
CA GLU A 111 -11.07 6.31 34.55
C GLU A 111 -10.59 5.47 35.76
N ASP A 112 -11.06 4.23 35.87
CA ASP A 112 -10.67 3.26 36.89
C ASP A 112 -9.25 2.69 36.72
N ASP A 113 -8.68 2.65 35.51
CA ASP A 113 -7.36 2.02 35.28
C ASP A 113 -6.19 2.97 35.61
N CYS A 114 -6.34 4.29 35.42
CA CYS A 114 -5.38 5.28 35.92
C CYS A 114 -5.29 5.27 37.46
N ARG A 115 -6.44 5.07 38.15
CA ARG A 115 -6.47 4.97 39.60
C ARG A 115 -5.84 3.66 40.09
N LYS A 116 -6.10 2.52 39.43
CA LYS A 116 -5.46 1.23 39.75
C LYS A 116 -3.96 1.19 39.47
N ALA A 117 -3.48 1.90 38.44
CA ALA A 117 -2.05 2.02 38.14
C ALA A 117 -1.28 2.87 39.17
N LEU A 118 -1.96 3.77 39.88
CA LEU A 118 -1.38 4.60 40.94
C LEU A 118 -1.58 4.00 42.35
N GLU A 119 -2.60 3.16 42.54
CA GLU A 119 -2.94 2.54 43.83
C GLU A 119 -2.45 1.08 43.97
N GLY A 120 -1.78 0.54 42.95
CA GLY A 120 -1.23 -0.82 42.92
C GLY A 120 0.21 -0.91 43.47
N LYS A 121 0.31 -1.53 44.65
CA LYS A 121 1.51 -1.98 45.40
C LYS A 121 2.67 -2.55 44.59
#